data_AF-X1VXP1-F1
#
_entry.id   AF-X1VXP1-F1
#
_cell.length_a   1.000
_cell.length_b   1.000
_cell.length_c   1.000
_cell.angle_alpha   90.00
_cell.angle_beta   90.00
_cell.angle_gamma   90.00
#
_symmetry.space_group_name_H-M   'P 1'
#
loop_
_entity.id
_entity.type
_entity.pdbx_description
1 polymer ?
#
loop_
_entity_poly.entity_id
_entity_poly.type
_entity_poly.pdbx_seq_one_letter_code
_entity_poly.pdbx_strand_id
1 'polypeptide(L)'
;AAFPHLIGTDLVIEAELGQVDLALVAMPHRESAPEVRRLLDRGIRVVDLSADFRLKDAAQYPAWYGFTHPEPQLLKQAVYGFTELYRSQIASAKLVANP
;
A
#
# COMPACT_ATOMS: atom_id res chain seq x y z
N ALA A 1 -11.43 -10.80 23.66
CA ALA A 1 -11.01 -10.94 22.24
C ALA A 1 -10.40 -9.61 21.80
N ALA A 2 -9.37 -9.62 20.95
CA ALA A 2 -8.66 -8.41 20.52
C ALA A 2 -9.55 -7.41 19.73
N PHE A 3 -10.66 -7.87 19.12
CA PHE A 3 -11.58 -7.03 18.35
C PHE A 3 -13.06 -7.38 18.62
N PRO A 4 -13.66 -6.85 19.70
CA PRO A 4 -15.03 -7.20 20.10
C PRO A 4 -16.12 -6.76 19.11
N HIS A 5 -15.84 -5.75 18.28
CA HIS A 5 -16.76 -5.25 17.24
C HIS A 5 -16.83 -6.16 16.00
N LEU A 6 -15.96 -7.17 15.88
CA LEU A 6 -15.99 -8.16 14.80
C LEU A 6 -16.70 -9.46 15.22
N ILE A 7 -17.16 -9.55 16.48
CA ILE A 7 -17.89 -10.71 16.99
C ILE A 7 -19.22 -10.82 16.25
N GLY A 8 -19.47 -11.98 15.63
CA GLY A 8 -20.69 -12.25 14.86
C GLY A 8 -20.57 -11.99 13.36
N THR A 9 -19.38 -11.64 12.85
CA THR A 9 -19.10 -11.66 11.42
C THR A 9 -18.67 -13.07 10.99
N ASP A 10 -19.07 -13.49 9.79
CA ASP A 10 -18.57 -14.73 9.15
C ASP A 10 -17.21 -14.52 8.45
N LEU A 11 -16.50 -13.44 8.80
CA LEU A 11 -15.22 -13.10 8.21
C LEU A 11 -14.11 -13.97 8.81
N VAL A 12 -13.47 -14.75 7.96
CA VAL A 12 -12.34 -15.60 8.33
C VAL A 12 -11.04 -14.91 7.92
N ILE A 13 -10.09 -14.83 8.84
CA ILE A 13 -8.73 -14.39 8.51
C ILE A 13 -8.00 -15.59 7.92
N GLU A 14 -7.68 -15.48 6.63
CA GLU A 14 -6.88 -16.47 5.92
C GLU A 14 -5.41 -16.02 5.86
N ALA A 15 -4.49 -16.99 5.82
CA ALA A 15 -3.07 -16.71 5.73
C ALA A 15 -2.65 -16.19 4.34
N GLU A 16 -3.39 -16.56 3.30
CA GLU A 16 -3.12 -16.18 1.92
C GLU A 16 -4.32 -15.50 1.30
N LEU A 17 -4.06 -14.55 0.40
CA LEU A 17 -5.11 -13.88 -0.36
C LEU A 17 -5.55 -14.76 -1.53
N GLY A 18 -6.85 -15.07 -1.59
CA GLY A 18 -7.50 -15.66 -2.76
C GLY A 18 -7.50 -14.73 -3.99
N GLN A 19 -8.48 -14.91 -4.87
CA GLN A 19 -8.65 -14.00 -6.01
C GLN A 19 -9.30 -12.70 -5.54
N VAL A 20 -8.55 -11.60 -5.65
CA VAL A 20 -9.00 -10.25 -5.29
C VAL A 20 -8.63 -9.26 -6.38
N ASP A 21 -9.49 -8.27 -6.61
CA ASP A 21 -9.24 -7.21 -7.60
C ASP A 21 -8.42 -6.05 -7.00
N LEU A 22 -8.52 -5.85 -5.68
CA LEU A 22 -7.95 -4.74 -4.93
C LEU A 22 -7.49 -5.21 -3.55
N ALA A 23 -6.33 -4.74 -3.12
CA ALA A 23 -5.81 -4.92 -1.77
C ALA A 23 -5.64 -3.57 -1.05
N LEU A 24 -6.13 -3.51 0.19
CA LEU A 24 -5.81 -2.44 1.14
C LEU A 24 -4.66 -2.94 2.02
N VAL A 25 -3.49 -2.32 1.90
CA VAL A 25 -2.31 -2.70 2.69
C VAL A 25 -2.20 -1.77 3.89
N ALA A 26 -2.43 -2.33 5.08
CA ALA A 26 -2.41 -1.63 6.36
C ALA A 26 -1.28 -2.16 7.27
N MET A 27 -0.15 -2.52 6.67
CA MET A 27 1.01 -3.04 7.38
C MET A 27 1.82 -1.92 8.03
N PRO A 28 2.64 -2.22 9.05
CA PRO A 28 3.64 -1.29 9.55
C PRO A 28 4.53 -0.76 8.42
N HIS A 29 4.89 0.51 8.51
CA HIS A 29 5.89 1.12 7.65
C HIS A 29 7.20 0.30 7.66
N ARG A 30 7.87 0.20 6.51
CA ARG A 30 9.02 -0.68 6.18
C ARG A 30 8.63 -2.11 5.80
N GLU A 31 7.48 -2.62 6.25
CA GLU A 31 7.01 -3.98 5.93
C GLU A 31 6.04 -4.01 4.74
N SER A 32 5.45 -2.88 4.38
CA SER A 32 4.47 -2.79 3.29
C SER A 32 5.13 -2.98 1.91
N ALA A 33 6.30 -2.37 1.68
CA ALA A 33 6.88 -2.33 0.33
C ALA A 33 7.09 -3.69 -0.36
N PRO A 34 7.63 -4.73 0.31
CA PRO A 34 7.75 -6.06 -0.28
C PRO A 34 6.39 -6.71 -0.61
N GLU A 35 5.39 -6.52 0.25
CA GLU A 35 4.07 -7.09 0.04
C GLU A 35 3.33 -6.37 -1.11
N VAL A 36 3.44 -5.05 -1.18
CA VAL A 36 2.91 -4.26 -2.30
C VAL A 36 3.51 -4.72 -3.63
N ARG A 37 4.84 -4.94 -3.69
CA ARG A 37 5.50 -5.52 -4.87
C ARG A 37 4.84 -6.85 -5.27
N ARG A 38 4.72 -7.78 -4.32
CA ARG A 38 4.14 -9.11 -4.56
C ARG A 38 2.71 -9.04 -5.11
N LEU A 39 1.89 -8.13 -4.58
CA LEU A 39 0.50 -7.93 -5.03
C LEU A 39 0.44 -7.34 -6.44
N LEU A 40 1.27 -6.34 -6.73
CA LEU A 40 1.34 -5.73 -8.06
C LEU A 40 1.81 -6.73 -9.12
N ASP A 41 2.77 -7.60 -8.79
CA ASP A 41 3.26 -8.65 -9.70
C ASP A 41 2.17 -9.70 -10.02
N ARG A 42 1.22 -9.90 -9.10
CA ARG A 42 -0.01 -10.70 -9.32
C ARG A 42 -1.08 -9.96 -10.13
N GLY A 43 -0.84 -8.71 -10.51
CA GLY A 43 -1.80 -7.86 -11.23
C GLY A 43 -2.88 -7.23 -10.35
N ILE A 44 -2.77 -7.36 -9.02
CA ILE A 44 -3.74 -6.81 -8.06
C ILE A 44 -3.48 -5.31 -7.90
N ARG A 45 -4.55 -4.50 -7.87
CA ARG A 45 -4.43 -3.07 -7.55
C ARG A 45 -4.23 -2.87 -6.06
N VAL A 46 -3.45 -1.87 -5.68
CA VAL A 46 -3.07 -1.65 -4.27
C VAL A 46 -3.37 -0.23 -3.83
N VAL A 47 -3.98 -0.11 -2.65
CA VAL A 47 -3.97 1.12 -1.84
C VAL A 47 -3.14 0.83 -0.59
N ASP A 48 -1.96 1.43 -0.50
CA ASP A 48 -1.10 1.34 0.68
C ASP A 48 -1.43 2.48 1.63
N LEU A 49 -1.82 2.14 2.86
CA LEU A 49 -2.11 3.11 3.93
C LEU A 49 -0.83 3.50 4.69
N SER A 50 0.28 2.79 4.47
CA SER A 50 1.56 3.06 5.10
C SER A 50 2.23 4.32 4.51
N ALA A 51 3.44 4.61 4.98
CA ALA A 51 4.27 5.69 4.47
C ALA A 51 5.23 5.25 3.33
N ASP A 52 5.30 3.95 3.03
CA ASP A 52 6.35 3.35 2.19
C ASP A 52 6.39 3.93 0.76
N PHE A 53 5.28 4.39 0.20
CA PHE A 53 5.25 4.89 -1.18
C PHE A 53 4.88 6.37 -1.31
N ARG A 54 4.87 7.13 -0.20
CA ARG A 54 4.44 8.54 -0.19
C ARG A 54 5.45 9.48 -0.87
N LEU A 55 6.75 9.26 -0.65
CA LEU A 55 7.80 10.06 -1.27
C LEU A 55 8.20 9.52 -2.64
N LYS A 56 8.44 10.42 -3.60
CA LYS A 56 8.83 10.06 -4.98
C LYS A 56 10.31 9.77 -5.14
N ASP A 57 11.13 10.40 -4.32
CA ASP A 57 12.57 10.29 -4.39
C ASP A 57 13.08 9.33 -3.31
N ALA A 58 13.68 8.23 -3.75
CA ALA A 58 14.28 7.23 -2.87
C ALA A 58 15.38 7.83 -1.96
N ALA A 59 16.07 8.88 -2.43
CA ALA A 59 17.13 9.54 -1.67
C ALA A 59 16.60 10.27 -0.43
N GLN A 60 15.29 10.54 -0.35
CA GLN A 60 14.67 11.19 0.80
C GLN A 60 14.37 10.19 1.94
N TYR A 61 14.19 8.89 1.65
CA TYR A 61 13.80 7.91 2.67
C TYR A 61 14.80 7.77 3.84
N PRO A 62 16.13 7.77 3.62
CA PRO A 62 17.06 7.73 4.74
C PRO A 62 16.88 8.91 5.71
N ALA A 63 16.59 10.10 5.20
CA ALA A 63 16.43 11.30 6.01
C ALA A 63 15.11 11.33 6.80
N TRP A 64 14.00 10.90 6.20
CA TRP A 64 12.67 10.97 6.82
C TRP A 64 12.27 9.70 7.57
N TYR A 65 12.74 8.54 7.12
CA TYR A 65 12.28 7.22 7.55
C TYR A 65 13.39 6.31 8.06
N GLY A 66 14.67 6.71 7.93
CA GLY A 66 15.80 5.97 8.49
C GLY A 66 16.09 4.64 7.79
N PHE A 67 15.71 4.47 6.52
CA PHE A 67 16.13 3.33 5.70
C PHE A 67 16.22 3.68 4.21
N THR A 68 16.93 2.84 3.47
CA THR A 68 16.95 2.85 2.01
C THR A 68 15.71 2.13 1.49
N HIS A 69 14.87 2.83 0.73
CA HIS A 69 13.64 2.26 0.21
C HIS A 69 13.92 1.02 -0.67
N PRO A 70 13.28 -0.14 -0.40
CA PRO A 70 13.61 -1.39 -1.11
C PRO A 70 13.11 -1.40 -2.56
N GLU A 71 12.07 -0.60 -2.87
CA GLU A 71 11.38 -0.62 -4.16
C GLU A 71 11.37 0.75 -4.86
N PRO A 72 12.53 1.33 -5.21
CA PRO A 72 12.62 2.69 -5.76
C PRO A 72 11.88 2.86 -7.11
N GLN A 73 11.73 1.79 -7.88
CA GLN A 73 11.01 1.83 -9.16
C GLN A 73 9.50 2.03 -8.97
N LEU A 74 8.94 1.57 -7.85
CA LEU A 74 7.53 1.69 -7.53
C LEU A 74 7.17 3.09 -7.01
N LEU A 75 8.11 3.81 -6.39
CA LEU A 75 7.90 5.18 -5.91
C LEU A 75 7.40 6.13 -7.01
N LYS A 76 7.98 5.99 -8.21
CA LYS A 76 7.58 6.77 -9.40
C LYS A 76 6.20 6.39 -9.94
N GLN A 77 5.78 5.15 -9.73
CA GLN A 77 4.51 4.62 -10.23
C GLN A 77 3.34 4.87 -9.26
N ALA A 78 3.63 4.93 -7.97
CA ALA A 78 2.62 5.23 -6.96
C ALA A 78 1.93 6.56 -7.30
N VAL A 79 0.65 6.72 -6.96
CA VAL A 79 -0.03 8.01 -6.97
C VAL A 79 -0.38 8.37 -5.54
N TYR A 80 -0.13 9.62 -5.15
CA TYR A 80 -0.48 10.05 -3.80
C TYR A 80 -2.01 10.16 -3.68
N GLY A 81 -2.58 9.56 -2.64
CA GLY A 81 -4.03 9.37 -2.47
C GLY A 81 -4.84 10.62 -2.16
N PHE A 82 -4.28 11.82 -2.34
CA PHE A 82 -4.97 13.07 -2.06
C PHE A 82 -5.86 13.47 -3.25
N THR A 83 -7.14 13.08 -3.16
CA THR A 83 -8.09 13.14 -4.27
C THR A 83 -8.33 14.53 -4.82
N GLU A 84 -8.20 15.55 -3.98
CA GLU A 84 -8.39 16.96 -4.31
C GLU A 84 -7.35 17.45 -5.32
N LEU A 85 -6.15 16.86 -5.32
CA LEU A 85 -5.08 17.20 -6.25
C LEU A 85 -4.91 16.16 -7.35
N TYR A 86 -5.16 14.89 -7.06
CA TYR A 86 -4.73 13.78 -7.92
C TYR A 86 -5.86 12.87 -8.42
N ARG A 87 -7.13 13.27 -8.32
CA ARG A 87 -8.32 12.46 -8.73
C ARG A 87 -8.14 11.71 -10.04
N SER A 88 -7.70 12.38 -11.10
CA SER A 88 -7.55 11.78 -12.44
C SER A 88 -6.44 10.74 -12.49
N GLN A 89 -5.33 10.98 -11.78
CA GLN A 89 -4.20 10.05 -11.70
C GLN A 89 -4.56 8.83 -10.85
N ILE A 90 -5.29 9.03 -9.76
CA ILE A 90 -5.75 7.95 -8.87
C ILE A 90 -6.66 6.98 -9.63
N ALA A 91 -7.55 7.49 -10.50
CA ALA A 91 -8.50 6.66 -11.25
C ALA A 91 -7.84 5.59 -12.16
N SER A 92 -6.61 5.84 -12.61
CA SER A 92 -5.84 4.91 -13.46
C SER A 92 -4.67 4.24 -12.73
N ALA A 93 -4.44 4.58 -11.46
CA ALA A 93 -3.31 4.07 -10.69
C ALA A 93 -3.46 2.58 -10.37
N LYS A 94 -2.34 1.85 -10.45
CA LYS A 94 -2.24 0.49 -9.91
C LYS A 94 -1.79 0.48 -8.44
N LEU A 95 -1.11 1.54 -8.02
CA LEU A 95 -0.63 1.74 -6.65
C LEU A 95 -0.99 3.14 -6.20
N VAL A 96 -1.77 3.25 -5.12
CA VAL A 96 -2.09 4.50 -4.45
C VAL A 96 -1.43 4.51 -3.07
N ALA A 97 -0.60 5.52 -2.80
CA ALA A 97 -0.04 5.78 -1.48
C ALA A 97 -0.99 6.72 -0.73
N ASN A 98 -1.85 6.16 0.11
CA ASN A 98 -2.91 6.89 0.79
C ASN A 98 -2.37 7.65 2.02
N PRO A 99 -2.62 8.96 2.13
CA PRO A 99 -2.19 9.78 3.26
C PRO A 99 -2.84 9.42 4.59
#